data_AF-A0A242CK30-F1
#
_entry.id   AF-A0A242CK30-F1
#
_cell.length_a   1.000
_cell.length_b   1.000
_cell.length_c   1.000
_cell.angle_alpha   90.00
_cell.angle_beta   90.00
_cell.angle_gamma   90.00
#
_symmetry.space_group_name_H-M   'P 1'
#
loop_
_entity.id
_entity.type
_entity.pdbx_description
1 polymer ?
#
loop_
_entity_poly.entity_id
_entity_poly.type
_entity_poly.pdbx_seq_one_letter_code
_entity_poly.pdbx_strand_id
1 'polypeptide(L)'
;MSYSLEKNWTNDSFKQLVEQQHMTVILEDQSSIQADFYFLIDRTFDMKQSMAIGFISSENTFLSYLSIKDNLFVGSSIKEKHKKQLLTEYFEYVGLVMSTLNKSEKQLTTFERIKLQLVQLMLINKDIIIIDDIFQELSITQRQELLPLLQKITKEKKKAILVLTNDIQIAESPYMDRIINKIA
;
A
#
# COMPACT_ATOMS: atom_id res chain seq x y z
N MET A 1 8.50 8.74 22.54
CA MET A 1 9.06 8.15 21.30
C MET A 1 9.45 9.31 20.41
N SER A 2 10.64 9.32 19.81
CA SER A 2 11.02 10.41 18.89
C SER A 2 10.59 10.03 17.48
N TYR A 3 9.46 10.55 17.04
CA TYR A 3 8.98 10.36 15.67
C TYR A 3 9.81 11.27 14.77
N SER A 4 10.56 10.69 13.84
CA SER A 4 11.49 11.50 13.06
C SER A 4 10.77 12.29 11.96
N LEU A 5 9.57 11.84 11.54
CA LEU A 5 8.64 12.62 10.70
C LEU A 5 8.00 13.80 11.44
N GLU A 6 7.76 13.72 12.76
CA GLU A 6 7.17 14.83 13.54
C GLU A 6 7.96 16.12 13.46
N LYS A 7 9.29 16.02 13.39
CA LYS A 7 10.17 17.20 13.35
C LYS A 7 10.07 17.96 12.02
N ASN A 8 9.67 17.30 10.95
CA ASN A 8 9.78 17.81 9.59
C ASN A 8 8.43 17.88 8.83
N TRP A 9 7.34 17.33 9.35
CA TRP A 9 6.04 17.26 8.67
C TRP A 9 4.97 18.06 9.41
N THR A 10 4.42 19.06 8.71
CA THR A 10 3.19 19.76 9.09
C THR A 10 1.96 19.05 8.50
N ASN A 11 0.78 19.29 9.08
CA ASN A 11 -0.48 18.80 8.53
C ASN A 11 -0.67 19.23 7.06
N ASP A 12 -0.24 20.44 6.71
CA ASP A 12 -0.34 20.96 5.35
C ASP A 12 0.61 20.26 4.37
N SER A 13 1.83 19.95 4.79
CA SER A 13 2.77 19.17 3.96
C SER A 13 2.30 17.74 3.71
N PHE A 14 1.68 17.09 4.71
CA PHE A 14 1.08 15.76 4.54
C PHE A 14 -0.10 15.83 3.57
N LYS A 15 -0.98 16.82 3.72
CA LYS A 15 -2.13 17.03 2.85
C LYS A 15 -1.71 17.28 1.39
N GLN A 16 -0.71 18.13 1.17
CA GLN A 16 -0.16 18.37 -0.16
C GLN A 16 0.42 17.11 -0.81
N LEU A 17 1.10 16.26 -0.03
CA LEU A 17 1.66 15.01 -0.55
C LEU A 17 0.57 14.06 -1.04
N VAL A 18 -0.58 14.05 -0.35
CA VAL A 18 -1.72 13.22 -0.75
C VAL A 18 -2.48 13.82 -1.94
N GLU A 19 -2.71 15.13 -1.95
CA GLU A 19 -3.46 15.80 -3.02
C GLU A 19 -2.77 15.68 -4.39
N GLN A 20 -1.46 15.50 -4.40
CA GLN A 20 -0.68 15.37 -5.63
C GLN A 20 -0.85 14.02 -6.34
N GLN A 21 -1.50 13.00 -5.73
CA GLN A 21 -1.70 11.67 -6.35
C GLN A 21 -0.41 11.11 -6.95
N HIS A 22 0.69 11.27 -6.21
CA HIS A 22 2.02 10.84 -6.62
C HIS A 22 2.43 9.54 -5.91
N MET A 23 3.33 8.80 -6.54
CA MET A 23 4.08 7.74 -5.91
C MET A 23 5.34 8.36 -5.28
N THR A 24 5.31 8.55 -3.97
CA THR A 24 6.40 9.17 -3.21
C THR A 24 7.15 8.10 -2.41
N VAL A 25 8.48 8.15 -2.46
CA VAL A 25 9.34 7.33 -1.60
C VAL A 25 9.93 8.19 -0.48
N ILE A 26 9.91 7.64 0.73
CA ILE A 26 10.61 8.16 1.90
C ILE A 26 11.76 7.20 2.19
N LEU A 27 12.99 7.71 2.04
CA LEU A 27 14.20 6.97 2.32
C LEU A 27 14.62 7.19 3.79
N GLU A 28 14.50 6.14 4.60
CA GLU A 28 14.70 6.16 6.06
C GLU A 28 15.59 4.99 6.53
N ASP A 29 16.24 5.15 7.69
CA ASP A 29 16.96 4.05 8.35
C ASP A 29 15.95 3.06 8.97
N GLN A 30 16.30 1.77 9.06
CA GLN A 30 15.40 0.72 9.56
C GLN A 30 14.89 0.99 10.97
N SER A 31 15.71 1.66 11.79
CA SER A 31 15.35 2.04 13.16
C SER A 31 14.21 3.08 13.22
N SER A 32 14.01 3.86 12.15
CA SER A 32 13.00 4.92 12.06
C SER A 32 11.71 4.52 11.35
N ILE A 33 11.76 3.57 10.41
CA ILE A 33 10.61 3.19 9.55
C ILE A 33 9.37 2.88 10.38
N GLN A 34 9.52 2.06 11.43
CA GLN A 34 8.39 1.66 12.26
C GLN A 34 7.80 2.82 13.06
N ALA A 35 8.64 3.71 13.62
CA ALA A 35 8.16 4.88 14.35
C ALA A 35 7.40 5.85 13.44
N ASP A 36 7.90 6.03 12.23
CA ASP A 36 7.32 6.92 11.23
C ASP A 36 6.04 6.34 10.62
N PHE A 37 5.95 5.02 10.46
CA PHE A 37 4.71 4.32 10.16
C PHE A 37 3.62 4.58 11.22
N TYR A 38 3.96 4.47 12.51
CA TYR A 38 3.01 4.76 13.60
C TYR A 38 2.63 6.24 13.65
N PHE A 39 3.57 7.16 13.42
CA PHE A 39 3.25 8.58 13.31
C PHE A 39 2.26 8.87 12.19
N LEU A 40 2.46 8.25 11.02
CA LEU A 40 1.54 8.37 9.90
C LEU A 40 0.16 7.86 10.28
N ILE A 41 0.07 6.70 10.95
CA ILE A 41 -1.20 6.20 11.48
C ILE A 41 -1.87 7.24 12.40
N ASP A 42 -1.16 7.74 13.40
CA ASP A 42 -1.70 8.68 14.39
C ASP A 42 -2.19 9.99 13.75
N ARG A 43 -1.39 10.59 12.85
CA ARG A 43 -1.79 11.81 12.11
C ARG A 43 -3.06 11.63 11.30
N THR A 44 -3.27 10.42 10.80
CA THR A 44 -4.39 10.15 9.92
C THR A 44 -5.68 9.94 10.69
N PHE A 45 -5.60 9.53 11.96
CA PHE A 45 -6.71 9.59 12.90
C PHE A 45 -7.09 11.04 13.27
N ASP A 46 -6.11 11.94 13.39
CA ASP A 46 -6.35 13.36 13.70
C ASP A 46 -6.99 14.14 12.53
N MET A 47 -6.68 13.76 11.29
CA MET A 47 -7.29 14.32 10.08
C MET A 47 -8.72 13.79 9.92
N LYS A 48 -9.68 14.39 10.65
CA LYS A 48 -11.12 14.09 10.59
C LYS A 48 -11.62 13.71 9.18
N GLN A 49 -11.91 12.42 9.00
CA GLN A 49 -12.85 11.79 8.04
C GLN A 49 -12.74 12.05 6.53
N SER A 50 -11.80 12.86 6.01
CA SER A 50 -11.78 13.16 4.56
C SER A 50 -10.96 12.21 3.69
N MET A 51 -10.08 11.38 4.26
CA MET A 51 -9.18 10.51 3.48
C MET A 51 -9.09 9.11 4.08
N ALA A 52 -9.39 8.08 3.28
CA ALA A 52 -9.34 6.70 3.72
C ALA A 52 -7.96 6.09 3.42
N ILE A 53 -7.24 5.66 4.46
CA ILE A 53 -5.87 5.13 4.31
C ILE A 53 -5.85 3.62 4.37
N GLY A 54 -5.03 3.03 3.51
CA GLY A 54 -4.70 1.61 3.50
C GLY A 54 -3.21 1.38 3.72
N PHE A 55 -2.89 0.23 4.28
CA PHE A 55 -1.52 -0.18 4.56
C PHE A 55 -1.22 -1.48 3.84
N ILE A 56 0.01 -1.63 3.38
CA ILE A 56 0.56 -2.87 2.86
C ILE A 56 1.82 -3.20 3.64
N SER A 57 1.81 -4.40 4.21
CA SER A 57 2.95 -4.99 4.90
C SER A 57 3.21 -6.39 4.33
N SER A 58 4.41 -6.91 4.53
CA SER A 58 4.73 -8.32 4.25
C SER A 58 3.99 -9.26 5.20
N GLU A 59 3.68 -8.78 6.41
CA GLU A 59 2.88 -9.50 7.38
C GLU A 59 1.42 -9.62 6.94
N ASN A 60 0.78 -10.71 7.35
CA ASN A 60 -0.61 -10.94 6.97
C ASN A 60 -1.58 -10.08 7.80
N THR A 61 -2.43 -9.33 7.09
CA THR A 61 -3.52 -8.53 7.68
C THR A 61 -4.89 -9.21 7.55
N PHE A 62 -4.97 -10.36 6.89
CA PHE A 62 -6.23 -11.09 6.70
C PHE A 62 -6.67 -11.86 7.95
N LEU A 63 -7.98 -11.85 8.18
CA LEU A 63 -8.64 -12.60 9.24
C LEU A 63 -8.61 -14.09 8.90
N SER A 64 -7.89 -14.85 9.72
CA SER A 64 -7.60 -16.29 9.49
C SER A 64 -8.84 -17.19 9.46
N TYR A 65 -9.95 -16.75 10.06
CA TYR A 65 -11.24 -17.47 10.06
C TYR A 65 -12.13 -17.11 8.86
N LEU A 66 -11.72 -16.18 8.00
CA LEU A 66 -12.44 -15.82 6.78
C LEU A 66 -11.73 -16.39 5.55
N SER A 67 -12.51 -16.67 4.50
CA SER A 67 -11.93 -17.00 3.20
C SER A 67 -11.13 -15.81 2.65
N ILE A 68 -10.19 -16.07 1.73
CA ILE A 68 -9.46 -14.99 1.05
C ILE A 68 -10.45 -14.07 0.34
N LYS A 69 -11.48 -14.63 -0.32
CA LYS A 69 -12.53 -13.85 -0.98
C LYS A 69 -13.23 -12.92 0.00
N ASP A 70 -13.64 -13.40 1.18
CA ASP A 70 -14.37 -12.59 2.15
C ASP A 70 -13.48 -11.50 2.76
N ASN A 71 -12.21 -11.83 3.04
CA ASN A 71 -11.21 -10.87 3.49
C ASN A 71 -11.11 -9.66 2.55
N LEU A 72 -11.12 -9.87 1.23
CA LEU A 72 -11.03 -8.79 0.24
C LEU A 72 -12.20 -7.79 0.30
N PHE A 73 -13.34 -8.17 0.88
CA PHE A 73 -14.52 -7.31 0.99
C PHE A 73 -14.77 -6.76 2.40
N VAL A 74 -13.93 -7.09 3.38
CA VAL A 74 -14.02 -6.52 4.74
C VAL A 74 -13.93 -5.00 4.68
N GLY A 75 -14.91 -4.30 5.27
CA GLY A 75 -14.99 -2.84 5.23
C GLY A 75 -15.47 -2.24 3.90
N SER A 76 -15.78 -3.06 2.89
CA SER A 76 -16.35 -2.58 1.63
C SER A 76 -17.86 -2.32 1.74
N SER A 77 -18.35 -1.30 1.04
CA SER A 77 -19.80 -1.03 0.88
C SER A 77 -20.36 -1.62 -0.44
N ILE A 78 -19.67 -2.60 -1.02
CA ILE A 78 -20.00 -3.17 -2.34
C ILE A 78 -21.16 -4.16 -2.21
N LYS A 79 -22.21 -3.94 -2.99
CA LYS A 79 -23.36 -4.86 -3.08
C LYS A 79 -22.94 -6.21 -3.69
N GLU A 80 -23.51 -7.30 -3.18
CA GLU A 80 -23.17 -8.67 -3.59
C GLU A 80 -23.19 -8.88 -5.12
N LYS A 81 -24.18 -8.29 -5.80
CA LYS A 81 -24.33 -8.38 -7.26
C LYS A 81 -23.12 -7.84 -8.06
N HIS A 82 -22.31 -6.94 -7.49
CA HIS A 82 -21.15 -6.37 -8.17
C HIS A 82 -19.83 -7.01 -7.73
N LYS A 83 -19.81 -7.78 -6.64
CA LYS A 83 -18.58 -8.34 -6.08
C LYS A 83 -17.81 -9.19 -7.08
N LYS A 84 -18.50 -10.11 -7.77
CA LYS A 84 -17.87 -11.02 -8.73
C LYS A 84 -17.20 -10.25 -9.88
N GLN A 85 -17.90 -9.27 -10.44
CA GLN A 85 -17.41 -8.48 -11.56
C GLN A 85 -16.16 -7.66 -11.16
N LEU A 86 -16.26 -6.90 -10.06
CA LEU A 86 -15.14 -6.09 -9.56
C LEU A 86 -13.94 -6.96 -9.16
N LEU A 87 -14.19 -8.13 -8.59
CA LEU A 87 -13.12 -9.07 -8.22
C LEU A 87 -12.36 -9.55 -9.46
N THR A 88 -13.07 -9.94 -10.52
CA THR A 88 -12.44 -10.34 -11.77
C THR A 88 -11.65 -9.19 -12.40
N GLU A 89 -12.25 -7.99 -12.46
CA GLU A 89 -11.58 -6.79 -12.98
C GLU A 89 -10.29 -6.48 -12.23
N TYR A 90 -10.32 -6.46 -10.90
CA TYR A 90 -9.13 -6.13 -10.11
C TYR A 90 -8.09 -7.24 -10.11
N PHE A 91 -8.49 -8.52 -10.16
CA PHE A 91 -7.55 -9.63 -10.29
C PHE A 91 -6.79 -9.55 -11.61
N GLU A 92 -7.50 -9.32 -12.72
CA GLU A 92 -6.87 -9.10 -14.02
C GLU A 92 -5.95 -7.87 -13.99
N TYR A 93 -6.42 -6.77 -13.39
CA TYR A 93 -5.66 -5.53 -13.28
C TYR A 93 -4.33 -5.70 -12.54
N VAL A 94 -4.28 -6.49 -11.47
CA VAL A 94 -3.04 -6.76 -10.70
C VAL A 94 -2.27 -8.00 -11.20
N GLY A 95 -2.78 -8.70 -12.23
CA GLY A 95 -2.16 -9.92 -12.73
C GLY A 95 -2.23 -11.10 -11.74
N LEU A 96 -3.35 -11.27 -11.05
CA LEU A 96 -3.66 -12.45 -10.24
C LEU A 96 -4.62 -13.38 -10.98
N VAL A 97 -4.44 -14.69 -10.76
CA VAL A 97 -5.36 -15.71 -11.25
C VAL A 97 -6.49 -15.93 -10.25
N MET A 98 -7.72 -16.18 -10.74
CA MET A 98 -8.87 -16.40 -9.87
C MET A 98 -8.72 -17.63 -8.95
N SER A 99 -7.90 -18.62 -9.35
CA SER A 99 -7.59 -19.79 -8.52
C SER A 99 -6.81 -19.45 -7.24
N THR A 100 -6.18 -18.28 -7.16
CA THR A 100 -5.53 -17.78 -5.93
C THR A 100 -6.53 -17.69 -4.77
N LEU A 101 -7.83 -17.46 -5.03
CA LEU A 101 -8.87 -17.44 -4.00
C LEU A 101 -9.14 -18.80 -3.33
N ASN A 102 -8.74 -19.90 -3.97
CA ASN A 102 -8.91 -21.26 -3.45
C ASN A 102 -7.75 -21.66 -2.51
N LYS A 103 -6.70 -20.84 -2.42
CA LYS A 103 -5.56 -21.08 -1.54
C LYS A 103 -5.95 -20.73 -0.10
N SER A 104 -5.40 -21.47 0.85
CA SER A 104 -5.33 -21.03 2.24
C SER A 104 -4.28 -19.92 2.39
N GLU A 105 -4.40 -19.13 3.45
CA GLU A 105 -3.47 -18.05 3.78
C GLU A 105 -2.00 -18.50 3.79
N LYS A 106 -1.74 -19.70 4.34
CA LYS A 106 -0.40 -20.30 4.42
C LYS A 106 0.18 -20.70 3.07
N GLN A 107 -0.66 -20.86 2.04
CA GLN A 107 -0.25 -21.23 0.69
C GLN A 107 -0.01 -20.02 -0.21
N LEU A 108 -0.37 -18.81 0.23
CA LEU A 108 -0.10 -17.58 -0.50
C LEU A 108 1.37 -17.20 -0.36
N THR A 109 2.02 -16.93 -1.49
CA THR A 109 3.34 -16.29 -1.51
C THR A 109 3.25 -14.85 -1.01
N THR A 110 4.35 -14.29 -0.50
CA THR A 110 4.41 -12.87 -0.10
C THR A 110 3.91 -11.94 -1.20
N PHE A 111 4.32 -12.21 -2.45
CA PHE A 111 3.91 -11.39 -3.59
C PHE A 111 2.41 -11.49 -3.92
N GLU A 112 1.82 -12.68 -3.82
CA GLU A 112 0.37 -12.84 -3.94
C GLU A 112 -0.37 -12.10 -2.83
N ARG A 113 0.13 -12.14 -1.59
CA ARG A 113 -0.47 -11.40 -0.46
C ARG A 113 -0.44 -9.90 -0.70
N ILE A 114 0.68 -9.35 -1.15
CA ILE A 114 0.81 -7.92 -1.48
C ILE A 114 -0.21 -7.53 -2.56
N LYS A 115 -0.33 -8.32 -3.62
CA LYS A 115 -1.33 -8.06 -4.68
C LYS A 115 -2.77 -8.18 -4.17
N LEU A 116 -3.07 -9.14 -3.31
CA LEU A 116 -4.39 -9.27 -2.69
C LEU A 116 -4.69 -8.08 -1.76
N GLN A 117 -3.71 -7.59 -1.01
CA GLN A 117 -3.83 -6.35 -0.24
C GLN A 117 -4.14 -5.15 -1.17
N LEU A 118 -3.42 -4.99 -2.29
CA LEU A 118 -3.74 -3.95 -3.29
C LEU A 118 -5.19 -4.06 -3.79
N VAL A 119 -5.65 -5.28 -4.11
CA VAL A 119 -7.05 -5.52 -4.52
C VAL A 119 -8.03 -5.11 -3.41
N GLN A 120 -7.78 -5.51 -2.17
CA GLN A 120 -8.62 -5.14 -1.03
C GLN A 120 -8.70 -3.62 -0.85
N LEU A 121 -7.56 -2.92 -0.88
CA LEU A 121 -7.49 -1.46 -0.72
C LEU A 121 -8.24 -0.72 -1.85
N MET A 122 -8.21 -1.24 -3.08
CA MET A 122 -9.00 -0.72 -4.19
C MET A 122 -10.50 -1.00 -4.02
N LEU A 123 -10.88 -2.18 -3.53
CA LEU A 123 -12.28 -2.55 -3.27
C LEU A 123 -12.93 -1.69 -2.18
N ILE A 124 -12.18 -1.33 -1.15
CA ILE A 124 -12.65 -0.44 -0.08
C ILE A 124 -12.40 1.05 -0.38
N ASN A 125 -11.95 1.36 -1.60
CA ASN A 125 -11.69 2.70 -2.12
C ASN A 125 -10.81 3.57 -1.19
N LYS A 126 -9.67 3.04 -0.74
CA LYS A 126 -8.68 3.88 -0.03
C LYS A 126 -8.08 4.91 -0.95
N ASP A 127 -7.87 6.12 -0.47
CA ASP A 127 -7.29 7.26 -1.20
C ASP A 127 -5.76 7.26 -1.14
N ILE A 128 -5.22 6.79 0.00
CA ILE A 128 -3.78 6.71 0.26
C ILE A 128 -3.41 5.26 0.54
N ILE A 129 -2.31 4.79 -0.04
CA ILE A 129 -1.69 3.50 0.27
C ILE A 129 -0.30 3.75 0.84
N ILE A 130 -0.06 3.28 2.06
CA ILE A 130 1.26 3.31 2.69
C ILE A 130 1.85 1.90 2.62
N ILE A 131 3.08 1.80 2.13
CA ILE A 131 3.81 0.54 1.95
C ILE A 131 5.02 0.55 2.88
N ASP A 132 5.12 -0.46 3.73
CA ASP A 132 6.17 -0.59 4.75
C ASP A 132 7.23 -1.63 4.35
N ASP A 133 8.34 -1.15 3.75
CA ASP A 133 9.58 -1.87 3.42
C ASP A 133 9.47 -3.31 2.85
N ILE A 134 8.35 -3.61 2.17
CA ILE A 134 8.05 -4.95 1.66
C ILE A 134 9.01 -5.41 0.54
N PHE A 135 9.79 -4.49 -0.02
CA PHE A 135 10.61 -4.76 -1.21
C PHE A 135 11.80 -5.67 -0.89
N GLN A 136 12.29 -5.66 0.34
CA GLN A 136 13.42 -6.50 0.76
C GLN A 136 13.12 -8.00 0.60
N GLU A 137 11.86 -8.40 0.78
CA GLU A 137 11.41 -9.79 0.65
C GLU A 137 11.14 -10.22 -0.80
N LEU A 138 11.20 -9.28 -1.75
CA LEU A 138 10.88 -9.52 -3.15
C LEU A 138 12.13 -9.72 -4.00
N SER A 139 12.06 -10.71 -4.89
CA SER A 139 13.05 -10.90 -5.96
C SER A 139 13.07 -9.72 -6.94
N ILE A 140 14.16 -9.59 -7.71
CA ILE A 140 14.32 -8.53 -8.73
C ILE A 140 13.13 -8.51 -9.70
N THR A 141 12.71 -9.68 -10.21
CA THR A 141 11.58 -9.78 -11.15
C THR A 141 10.26 -9.33 -10.52
N GLN A 142 10.02 -9.68 -9.24
CA GLN A 142 8.82 -9.24 -8.53
C GLN A 142 8.82 -7.72 -8.29
N ARG A 143 9.97 -7.11 -7.99
CA ARG A 143 10.11 -5.66 -7.87
C ARG A 143 9.85 -4.96 -9.21
N GLN A 144 10.40 -5.50 -10.30
CA GLN A 144 10.19 -5.02 -11.67
C GLN A 144 8.74 -5.13 -12.13
N GLU A 145 7.96 -6.03 -11.53
CA GLU A 145 6.52 -6.13 -11.77
C GLU A 145 5.71 -5.20 -10.85
N LEU A 146 6.09 -5.11 -9.57
CA LEU A 146 5.34 -4.35 -8.57
C LEU A 146 5.42 -2.84 -8.76
N LEU A 147 6.61 -2.30 -8.99
CA LEU A 147 6.82 -0.85 -9.11
C LEU A 147 5.99 -0.21 -10.24
N PRO A 148 6.00 -0.75 -11.48
CA PRO A 148 5.11 -0.23 -12.52
C PRO A 148 3.63 -0.41 -12.19
N LEU A 149 3.24 -1.51 -11.52
CA LEU A 149 1.85 -1.69 -11.07
C LEU A 149 1.43 -0.61 -10.08
N LEU A 150 2.27 -0.29 -9.09
CA LEU A 150 2.01 0.77 -8.11
C LEU A 150 1.91 2.14 -8.80
N GLN A 151 2.81 2.45 -9.73
CA GLN A 151 2.73 3.70 -10.49
C GLN A 151 1.46 3.77 -11.35
N LYS A 152 1.05 2.65 -11.95
CA LYS A 152 -0.20 2.55 -12.71
C LYS A 152 -1.41 2.80 -11.81
N ILE A 153 -1.45 2.19 -10.62
CA ILE A 153 -2.52 2.43 -9.62
C ILE A 153 -2.58 3.91 -9.24
N THR A 154 -1.43 4.51 -8.97
CA THR A 154 -1.31 5.93 -8.63
C THR A 154 -1.97 6.80 -9.69
N LYS A 155 -1.59 6.61 -10.97
CA LYS A 155 -2.05 7.42 -12.11
C LYS A 155 -3.49 7.13 -12.53
N GLU A 156 -3.86 5.86 -12.71
CA GLU A 156 -5.17 5.48 -13.25
C GLU A 156 -6.27 5.46 -12.20
N LYS A 157 -5.96 5.03 -10.97
CA LYS A 157 -6.92 4.94 -9.86
C LYS A 157 -6.89 6.17 -8.96
N LYS A 158 -6.07 7.17 -9.29
CA LYS A 158 -5.96 8.47 -8.60
C LYS A 158 -5.68 8.31 -7.11
N LYS A 159 -4.70 7.45 -6.80
CA LYS A 159 -4.30 7.12 -5.43
C LYS A 159 -2.96 7.77 -5.13
N ALA A 160 -2.78 8.25 -3.91
CA ALA A 160 -1.44 8.60 -3.43
C ALA A 160 -0.79 7.33 -2.86
N ILE A 161 0.45 7.05 -3.24
CA ILE A 161 1.20 5.91 -2.72
C ILE A 161 2.45 6.43 -2.02
N LEU A 162 2.63 6.04 -0.77
CA LEU A 162 3.80 6.34 0.02
C LEU A 162 4.59 5.06 0.28
N VAL A 163 5.82 5.02 -0.20
CA VAL A 163 6.74 3.91 0.00
C VAL A 163 7.75 4.29 1.07
N LEU A 164 7.71 3.61 2.21
CA LEU A 164 8.73 3.68 3.25
C LEU A 164 9.75 2.57 2.95
N THR A 165 11.01 2.92 2.76
CA THR A 165 12.06 1.94 2.52
C THR A 165 13.43 2.50 2.87
N ASN A 166 14.39 1.62 3.14
CA ASN A 166 15.81 1.97 3.23
C ASN A 166 16.58 1.62 1.93
N ASP A 167 15.92 1.00 0.94
CA ASP A 167 16.56 0.54 -0.30
C ASP A 167 16.66 1.70 -1.30
N ILE A 168 17.89 2.20 -1.48
CA ILE A 168 18.20 3.28 -2.41
C ILE A 168 17.79 2.93 -3.85
N GLN A 169 17.89 1.66 -4.26
CA GLN A 169 17.51 1.25 -5.62
C GLN A 169 16.01 1.36 -5.85
N ILE A 170 15.22 1.11 -4.79
CA ILE A 170 13.77 1.34 -4.83
C ILE A 170 13.49 2.83 -4.88
N ALA A 171 14.22 3.64 -4.10
CA ALA A 171 14.02 5.08 -4.07
C ALA A 171 14.37 5.77 -5.41
N GLU A 172 15.46 5.36 -6.05
CA GLU A 172 15.94 5.91 -7.33
C GLU A 172 15.24 5.28 -8.55
N SER A 173 14.26 4.40 -8.32
CA SER A 173 13.48 3.78 -9.37
C SER A 173 12.78 4.84 -10.25
N PRO A 174 12.73 4.65 -11.58
CA PRO A 174 12.04 5.57 -12.50
C PRO A 174 10.52 5.61 -12.31
N TYR A 175 9.98 4.73 -11.46
CA TYR A 175 8.56 4.69 -11.13
C TYR A 175 8.17 5.65 -9.99
N MET A 176 9.15 6.20 -9.24
CA MET A 176 8.91 7.17 -8.19
C MET A 176 8.77 8.57 -8.78
N ASP A 177 7.69 9.27 -8.40
CA ASP A 177 7.47 10.66 -8.83
C ASP A 177 8.24 11.65 -7.93
N ARG A 178 8.48 11.27 -6.66
CA ARG A 178 9.16 12.11 -5.68
C ARG A 178 9.95 11.28 -4.67
N ILE A 179 11.14 11.76 -4.32
CA ILE A 179 12.01 11.20 -3.27
C ILE A 179 12.09 12.19 -2.11
N ILE A 180 11.92 11.69 -0.89
CA ILE A 180 12.15 12.42 0.36
C ILE A 180 13.28 11.72 1.10
N ASN A 181 14.46 12.32 1.08
CA ASN A 181 15.63 11.82 1.81
C ASN A 181 15.63 12.33 3.23
N LYS A 182 15.79 11.42 4.19
CA LYS A 182 16.01 11.75 5.60
C LYS A 182 17.42 11.34 6.02
N ILE A 183 18.41 11.93 5.36
CA ILE A 183 19.79 11.88 5.84
C ILE A 183 19.93 13.07 6.78
N ALA A 184 19.73 12.83 8.08
CA ALA A 184 20.02 13.77 9.16
C ALA A 184 20.87 13.08 10.22
#